data_AF-A0A7G5MQX8-F1
#
_entry.id   AF-A0A7G5MQX8-F1
#
_cell.length_a   1.000
_cell.length_b   1.000
_cell.length_c   1.000
_cell.angle_alpha   90.00
_cell.angle_beta   90.00
_cell.angle_gamma   90.00
#
_symmetry.space_group_name_H-M   'P 1'
#
loop_
_entity.id
_entity.type
_entity.pdbx_description
1 polymer ?
#
loop_
_entity_poly.entity_id
_entity_poly.type
_entity_poly.pdbx_seq_one_letter_code
_entity_poly.pdbx_strand_id
1 'polypeptide(L)'
;MDNLLLMLQNIVSYVIPIITCATVIIGGVWALYKYFKEKNREFYSEVLAKVYEPLFTELVKMEYSRKLLEESLEVKSEGGKNSNRVTLMQDDVSKGAFSIKEVPFISWGGTRTNTEMKIGQTIVKQEEYEVFNIENILKEICDEPDRLRYAPRDLVALMESYFFLESVKGVPMYETEKIKLQRHIRRNVIIGYKKYRRKLGLKDVSYIKFCRSFMGWMFFD
;
A
#
# COMPACT_ATOMS: atom_id res chain seq x y z
N MET A 1 19.17 72.83 11.08
CA MET A 1 19.70 71.80 10.15
C MET A 1 20.32 70.63 10.92
N ASP A 2 20.89 70.86 12.10
CA ASP A 2 21.65 69.86 12.86
C ASP A 2 20.84 68.65 13.32
N ASN A 3 19.60 68.83 13.79
CA ASN A 3 18.72 67.72 14.18
C ASN A 3 18.38 66.77 13.02
N LEU A 4 18.33 67.28 11.79
CA LEU A 4 18.00 66.47 10.61
C LEU A 4 19.21 65.64 10.18
N LEU A 5 20.41 66.22 10.30
CA LEU A 5 21.69 65.55 10.05
C LEU A 5 21.99 64.45 11.06
N LEU A 6 21.69 64.69 12.34
CA LEU A 6 21.83 63.73 13.44
C LEU A 6 20.84 62.55 13.30
N MET A 7 19.60 62.83 12.90
CA MET A 7 18.60 61.80 12.59
C MET A 7 19.01 60.95 11.39
N LEU A 8 19.55 61.57 10.32
CA LEU A 8 20.03 60.84 9.15
C LEU A 8 21.21 59.92 9.50
N GLN A 9 22.18 60.42 10.29
CA GLN A 9 23.31 59.62 10.76
C GLN A 9 22.86 58.43 11.62
N ASN A 10 21.87 58.61 12.50
CA ASN A 10 21.34 57.53 13.32
C ASN A 10 20.63 56.46 12.49
N ILE A 11 19.87 56.86 11.45
CA ILE A 11 19.21 55.92 10.53
C ILE A 11 20.26 55.10 9.77
N VAL A 12 21.25 55.76 9.19
CA VAL A 12 22.28 55.10 8.37
C VAL A 12 23.18 54.19 9.21
N SER A 13 23.55 54.63 10.42
CA SER A 13 24.53 53.92 11.25
C SER A 13 23.92 52.77 12.06
N TYR A 14 22.63 52.84 12.41
CA TYR A 14 22.01 51.87 13.32
C TYR A 14 20.79 51.18 12.72
N VAL A 15 19.86 51.92 12.09
CA VAL A 15 18.60 51.33 11.59
C VAL A 15 18.86 50.43 10.38
N ILE A 16 19.67 50.88 9.41
CA ILE A 16 19.98 50.08 8.21
C ILE A 16 20.68 48.77 8.58
N PRO A 17 21.75 48.74 9.41
CA PRO A 17 22.37 47.48 9.81
C PRO A 17 21.44 46.53 10.56
N ILE A 18 20.57 47.05 11.46
CA ILE A 18 19.60 46.22 12.19
C ILE A 18 18.62 45.56 11.23
N ILE A 19 18.06 46.31 10.27
CA ILE A 19 17.17 45.76 9.23
C ILE A 19 17.92 44.72 8.40
N THR A 20 19.17 45.00 8.02
CA THR A 20 19.98 44.08 7.21
C THR A 20 20.21 42.77 7.97
N CYS A 21 20.61 42.82 9.24
CA CYS A 21 20.74 41.63 10.09
C CYS A 21 19.42 40.87 10.23
N ALA A 22 18.29 41.56 10.44
CA ALA A 22 16.97 40.93 10.53
C ALA A 22 16.60 40.20 9.23
N THR A 23 16.84 40.81 8.06
CA THR A 23 16.56 40.17 6.76
C THR A 23 17.41 38.93 6.53
N VAL A 24 18.67 38.93 6.94
CA VAL A 24 19.56 37.76 6.85
C VAL A 24 19.05 36.62 7.74
N ILE A 25 18.64 36.92 8.98
CA ILE A 25 18.09 35.91 9.90
C ILE A 25 16.79 35.32 9.34
N ILE A 26 15.87 36.17 8.88
CA ILE A 26 14.58 35.73 8.31
C ILE A 26 14.82 34.87 7.06
N GLY A 27 15.72 35.30 6.17
CA GLY A 27 16.09 34.54 4.97
C GLY A 27 16.71 33.18 5.31
N GLY A 28 17.60 33.15 6.31
CA GLY A 28 18.23 31.92 6.80
C GLY A 28 17.21 30.93 7.38
N VAL A 29 16.32 31.39 8.26
CA VAL A 29 15.24 30.55 8.83
C VAL A 29 14.31 30.03 7.74
N TRP A 30 13.95 30.87 6.76
CA TRP A 30 13.08 30.45 5.66
C TRP A 30 13.74 29.40 4.76
N ALA A 31 15.03 29.56 4.45
CA ALA A 31 15.80 28.58 3.68
C ALA A 31 15.90 27.23 4.42
N LEU A 32 16.19 27.24 5.73
CA LEU A 32 16.18 26.06 6.58
C LEU A 32 14.82 25.38 6.59
N TYR A 33 13.74 26.15 6.79
CA TYR A 33 12.37 25.63 6.74
C TYR A 33 12.05 24.97 5.39
N LYS A 34 12.40 25.63 4.28
CA LYS A 34 12.18 25.11 2.93
C LYS A 34 12.95 23.80 2.72
N TYR A 35 14.22 23.76 3.13
CA TYR A 35 15.06 22.57 3.05
C TYR A 35 14.48 21.39 3.83
N PHE A 36 14.07 21.60 5.09
CA PHE A 36 13.42 20.54 5.89
C PHE A 36 12.10 20.09 5.27
N LYS A 37 11.30 21.02 4.75
CA LYS A 37 10.03 20.68 4.08
C LYS A 37 10.26 19.82 2.85
N GLU A 38 11.26 20.16 2.04
CA GLU A 38 11.61 19.44 0.81
C GLU A 38 12.17 18.05 1.11
N LYS A 39 13.10 17.94 2.06
CA LYS A 39 13.64 16.65 2.52
C LYS A 39 12.57 15.75 3.15
N ASN A 40 11.66 16.32 3.95
CA ASN A 40 10.55 15.56 4.51
C ASN A 40 9.57 15.10 3.42
N ARG A 41 9.33 15.94 2.41
CA ARG A 41 8.47 15.59 1.28
C ARG A 41 9.08 14.44 0.46
N GLU A 42 10.38 14.50 0.18
CA GLU A 42 11.12 13.42 -0.48
C GLU A 42 11.01 12.12 0.32
N PHE A 43 11.28 12.17 1.63
CA PHE A 43 11.12 11.01 2.50
C PHE A 43 9.68 10.44 2.47
N TYR A 44 8.66 11.29 2.57
CA TYR A 44 7.27 10.82 2.51
C TYR A 44 6.88 10.25 1.14
N SER A 45 7.46 10.77 0.06
CA SER A 45 7.29 10.25 -1.30
C SER A 45 7.88 8.86 -1.42
N GLU A 46 9.10 8.66 -0.92
CA GLU A 46 9.77 7.36 -0.91
C GLU A 46 9.01 6.33 -0.08
N VAL A 47 8.55 6.69 1.12
CA VAL A 47 7.74 5.79 1.96
C VAL A 47 6.43 5.41 1.25
N LEU A 48 5.80 6.34 0.54
CA LEU A 48 4.58 6.06 -0.20
C LEU A 48 4.89 5.11 -1.38
N ALA A 49 5.85 5.46 -2.24
CA ALA A 49 6.13 4.75 -3.48
C ALA A 49 6.74 3.36 -3.26
N LYS A 50 7.70 3.23 -2.33
CA LYS A 50 8.44 1.97 -2.12
C LYS A 50 7.72 0.97 -1.23
N VAL A 51 6.80 1.41 -0.37
CA VAL A 51 6.19 0.56 0.66
C VAL A 51 4.68 0.52 0.53
N TYR A 52 4.01 1.66 0.69
CA TYR A 52 2.56 1.66 0.83
C TYR A 52 1.80 1.54 -0.49
N GLU A 53 2.30 2.14 -1.56
CA GLU A 53 1.68 2.11 -2.88
C GLU A 53 1.60 0.70 -3.49
N PRO A 54 2.70 -0.10 -3.54
CA PRO A 54 2.61 -1.46 -4.05
C PRO A 54 1.67 -2.33 -3.20
N LEU A 55 1.77 -2.24 -1.86
CA LEU A 55 0.88 -2.97 -0.96
C LEU A 55 -0.59 -2.55 -1.11
N PHE A 56 -0.87 -1.26 -1.19
CA PHE A 56 -2.23 -0.74 -1.36
C PHE A 56 -2.83 -1.17 -2.71
N THR A 57 -2.02 -1.19 -3.76
CA THR A 57 -2.44 -1.65 -5.09
C THR A 57 -2.85 -3.12 -5.06
N GLU A 58 -2.08 -3.98 -4.40
CA GLU A 58 -2.45 -5.39 -4.19
C GLU A 58 -3.74 -5.51 -3.37
N LEU A 59 -3.92 -4.71 -2.31
CA LEU A 59 -5.18 -4.68 -1.56
C LEU A 59 -6.38 -4.33 -2.45
N VAL A 60 -6.22 -3.37 -3.37
CA VAL A 60 -7.29 -2.99 -4.31
C VAL A 60 -7.63 -4.13 -5.27
N LYS A 61 -6.63 -4.82 -5.83
CA LYS A 61 -6.85 -6.00 -6.71
C LYS A 61 -7.60 -7.11 -5.97
N MET A 62 -7.22 -7.36 -4.70
CA MET A 62 -7.90 -8.34 -3.86
C MET A 62 -9.37 -7.99 -3.65
N GLU A 63 -9.69 -6.77 -3.25
CA GLU A 63 -11.09 -6.40 -3.02
C GLU A 63 -11.92 -6.40 -4.30
N TYR A 64 -11.35 -5.95 -5.41
CA TYR A 64 -12.03 -6.01 -6.70
C TYR A 64 -12.33 -7.47 -7.10
N SER A 65 -11.39 -8.37 -6.83
CA SER A 65 -11.59 -9.80 -7.06
C SER A 65 -12.68 -10.40 -6.17
N ARG A 66 -12.80 -9.94 -4.92
CA ARG A 66 -13.93 -10.34 -4.05
C ARG A 66 -15.27 -9.91 -4.64
N LYS A 67 -15.37 -8.67 -5.15
CA LYS A 67 -16.59 -8.17 -5.81
C LYS A 67 -16.99 -9.05 -6.99
N LEU A 68 -16.03 -9.39 -7.88
CA LEU A 68 -16.29 -10.28 -9.02
C LEU A 68 -16.75 -11.68 -8.60
N LEU A 69 -16.17 -12.23 -7.53
CA LEU A 69 -16.56 -13.54 -7.01
C LEU A 69 -17.95 -13.50 -6.38
N GLU A 70 -18.28 -12.47 -5.61
CA GLU A 70 -19.62 -12.27 -5.03
C GLU A 70 -20.69 -12.18 -6.14
N GLU A 71 -20.48 -11.33 -7.15
CA GLU A 71 -21.38 -11.21 -8.32
C GLU A 71 -21.58 -12.57 -9.02
N SER A 72 -20.51 -13.36 -9.19
CA SER A 72 -20.59 -14.67 -9.84
C SER A 72 -21.36 -15.72 -9.05
N LEU A 73 -21.43 -15.59 -7.71
CA LEU A 73 -22.16 -16.49 -6.83
C LEU A 73 -23.66 -16.14 -6.79
N GLU A 74 -24.00 -14.86 -6.84
CA GLU A 74 -25.38 -14.38 -6.95
C GLU A 74 -26.04 -14.86 -8.26
N VAL A 75 -25.32 -14.75 -9.40
CA VAL A 75 -25.78 -15.24 -10.71
C VAL A 75 -26.03 -16.76 -10.75
N LYS A 76 -25.34 -17.55 -9.92
CA LYS A 76 -25.59 -19.00 -9.82
C LYS A 76 -26.83 -19.34 -8.98
N SER A 77 -27.22 -18.47 -8.06
CA SER A 77 -28.39 -18.67 -7.19
C SER A 77 -29.69 -18.26 -7.88
N GLU A 78 -29.64 -17.24 -8.73
CA GLU A 78 -30.74 -16.83 -9.60
C GLU A 78 -30.56 -17.45 -10.99
N GLY A 79 -31.14 -18.63 -11.24
CA GLY A 79 -30.96 -19.44 -12.46
C GLY A 79 -30.90 -18.65 -13.78
N GLY A 80 -29.69 -18.20 -14.15
CA GLY A 80 -29.43 -17.35 -15.29
C GLY A 80 -28.63 -18.07 -16.36
N LYS A 81 -29.29 -18.34 -17.49
CA LYS A 81 -28.69 -18.82 -18.73
C LYS A 81 -27.60 -17.85 -19.19
N ASN A 82 -26.47 -18.41 -19.63
CA ASN A 82 -25.28 -17.73 -20.20
C ASN A 82 -24.18 -17.39 -19.17
N SER A 83 -23.51 -18.41 -18.63
CA SER A 83 -22.26 -18.22 -17.90
C SER A 83 -21.10 -18.77 -18.74
N ASN A 84 -20.17 -17.88 -19.12
CA ASN A 84 -18.80 -18.29 -19.38
C ASN A 84 -18.32 -19.02 -18.12
N ARG A 85 -18.16 -20.34 -18.24
CA ARG A 85 -17.77 -21.25 -17.18
C ARG A 85 -16.47 -20.78 -16.52
N VAL A 86 -16.56 -20.04 -15.41
CA VAL A 86 -15.50 -20.05 -14.41
C VAL A 86 -15.66 -21.39 -13.68
N THR A 87 -14.99 -22.39 -14.24
CA THR A 87 -14.83 -23.70 -13.62
C THR A 87 -13.84 -23.51 -12.47
N LEU A 88 -14.33 -23.10 -11.31
CA LEU A 88 -13.62 -23.35 -10.06
C LEU A 88 -13.42 -24.86 -10.03
N MET A 89 -12.17 -25.35 -10.03
CA MET A 89 -11.91 -26.79 -9.89
C MET A 89 -12.43 -27.20 -8.51
N GLN A 90 -13.67 -27.67 -8.51
CA GLN A 90 -14.42 -28.15 -7.37
C GLN A 90 -14.00 -29.59 -7.12
N ASP A 91 -12.87 -29.80 -6.47
CA ASP A 91 -12.61 -31.09 -5.81
C ASP A 91 -12.46 -30.97 -4.29
N ASP A 92 -12.25 -29.77 -3.72
CA ASP A 92 -12.17 -29.58 -2.25
C ASP A 92 -13.30 -28.73 -1.64
N VAL A 93 -14.23 -28.20 -2.43
CA VAL A 93 -15.33 -27.37 -1.92
C VAL A 93 -16.52 -28.24 -1.53
N SER A 94 -16.29 -29.18 -0.60
CA SER A 94 -17.37 -29.80 0.14
C SER A 94 -18.05 -28.73 1.00
N LYS A 95 -19.26 -28.35 0.61
CA LYS A 95 -20.34 -27.82 1.46
C LYS A 95 -19.90 -26.91 2.63
N GLY A 96 -19.85 -25.60 2.38
CA GLY A 96 -20.23 -24.61 3.40
C GLY A 96 -19.16 -23.64 3.97
N ALA A 97 -17.94 -23.55 3.44
CA ALA A 97 -16.85 -22.86 4.15
C ALA A 97 -16.06 -21.78 3.37
N PHE A 98 -16.64 -21.11 2.37
CA PHE A 98 -15.98 -19.95 1.74
C PHE A 98 -16.75 -18.65 2.04
N SER A 99 -16.51 -18.10 3.23
CA SER A 99 -16.87 -16.72 3.51
C SER A 99 -15.79 -15.84 2.89
N ILE A 100 -16.04 -15.35 1.66
CA ILE A 100 -15.18 -14.37 0.96
C ILE A 100 -14.88 -13.16 1.87
N LYS A 101 -15.78 -12.88 2.82
CA LYS A 101 -15.69 -11.81 3.81
C LYS A 101 -14.70 -12.09 4.96
N GLU A 102 -14.34 -13.34 5.23
CA GLU A 102 -13.57 -13.72 6.41
C GLU A 102 -12.06 -13.80 6.19
N VAL A 103 -11.61 -14.00 4.95
CA VAL A 103 -10.19 -14.21 4.63
C VAL A 103 -9.52 -12.88 4.23
N PRO A 104 -8.58 -12.33 5.05
CA PRO A 104 -8.05 -10.99 4.83
C PRO A 104 -7.11 -10.87 3.61
N PHE A 105 -6.32 -11.89 3.33
CA PHE A 105 -5.45 -11.99 2.15
C PHE A 105 -5.99 -13.05 1.20
N ILE A 106 -6.05 -12.71 -0.09
CA ILE A 106 -6.35 -13.65 -1.16
C ILE A 106 -5.27 -13.50 -2.23
N SER A 107 -5.00 -14.57 -2.97
CA SER A 107 -4.16 -14.54 -4.16
C SER A 107 -4.97 -15.04 -5.35
N TRP A 108 -4.60 -14.60 -6.55
CA TRP A 108 -5.16 -15.13 -7.78
C TRP A 108 -4.01 -15.55 -8.66
N GLY A 109 -4.02 -16.81 -9.04
CA GLY A 109 -3.12 -17.38 -10.04
C GLY A 109 -3.86 -18.35 -10.95
N GLY A 110 -3.12 -18.99 -11.85
CA GLY A 110 -3.60 -20.06 -12.69
C GLY A 110 -2.44 -20.91 -13.20
N THR A 111 -2.79 -22.02 -13.83
CA THR A 111 -1.84 -22.91 -14.50
C THR A 111 -2.05 -22.83 -16.01
N ARG A 112 -0.98 -22.58 -16.75
CA ARG A 112 -0.94 -22.67 -18.22
C ARG A 112 -0.34 -24.00 -18.61
N THR A 113 -1.11 -24.81 -19.32
CA THR A 113 -0.67 -26.05 -19.94
C THR A 113 -0.32 -25.81 -21.40
N ASN A 114 0.97 -25.76 -21.72
CA ASN A 114 1.46 -25.74 -23.09
C ASN A 114 1.70 -27.18 -23.55
N THR A 115 0.94 -27.62 -24.54
CA THR A 115 1.08 -28.97 -25.11
C THR A 115 1.75 -28.85 -26.47
N GLU A 116 3.01 -29.29 -26.58
CA GLU A 116 3.72 -29.42 -27.85
C GLU A 116 3.55 -30.84 -28.38
N MET A 117 2.95 -30.98 -29.57
CA MET A 117 2.85 -32.26 -30.27
C MET A 117 3.94 -32.36 -31.34
N LYS A 118 4.86 -33.31 -31.18
CA LYS A 118 5.84 -33.72 -32.21
C LYS A 118 5.45 -35.10 -32.74
N ILE A 119 5.90 -35.46 -33.95
CA ILE A 119 5.64 -36.77 -34.55
C ILE A 119 6.10 -37.87 -33.58
N GLY A 120 5.14 -38.61 -33.02
CA GLY A 120 5.36 -39.70 -32.05
C GLY A 120 5.58 -39.29 -30.60
N GLN A 121 5.58 -37.99 -30.24
CA GLN A 121 5.87 -37.56 -28.86
C GLN A 121 5.07 -36.31 -28.47
N THR A 122 4.34 -36.38 -27.35
CA THR A 122 3.64 -35.23 -26.76
C THR A 122 4.42 -34.72 -25.55
N ILE A 123 4.80 -33.45 -25.56
CA ILE A 123 5.46 -32.78 -24.43
C ILE A 123 4.45 -31.82 -23.81
N VAL A 124 4.06 -32.08 -22.56
CA VAL A 124 3.19 -31.19 -21.78
C VAL A 124 4.07 -30.38 -20.83
N LYS A 125 4.06 -29.05 -20.97
CA LYS A 125 4.68 -28.11 -20.03
C LYS A 125 3.57 -27.43 -19.23
N GLN A 126 3.70 -27.46 -17.90
CA GLN A 126 2.82 -26.75 -16.99
C GLN A 126 3.58 -25.56 -16.41
N GLU A 127 3.03 -24.37 -16.55
CA GLU A 127 3.57 -23.12 -16.02
C GLU A 127 2.54 -22.47 -15.11
N GLU A 128 2.87 -22.35 -13.83
CA GLU A 128 2.07 -21.55 -12.89
C GLU A 128 2.31 -20.06 -13.13
N TYR A 129 1.24 -19.27 -13.15
CA TYR A 129 1.31 -17.82 -13.22
C TYR A 129 0.48 -17.21 -12.09
N GLU A 130 1.01 -16.17 -11.46
CA GLU A 130 0.29 -15.39 -10.47
C GLU A 130 -0.16 -14.05 -11.08
N VAL A 131 -1.43 -13.71 -10.87
CA VAL A 131 -2.03 -12.42 -11.27
C VAL A 131 -1.80 -11.38 -10.18
N PHE A 132 -2.01 -11.76 -8.92
CA PHE A 132 -1.70 -10.94 -7.76
C PHE A 132 -1.47 -11.81 -6.52
N ASN A 133 -0.53 -11.37 -5.67
CA ASN A 133 -0.19 -12.04 -4.42
C ASN A 133 0.50 -11.02 -3.49
N ILE A 134 -0.21 -10.58 -2.45
CA ILE A 134 0.31 -9.60 -1.51
C ILE A 134 1.52 -10.13 -0.71
N GLU A 135 1.62 -11.45 -0.49
CA GLU A 135 2.72 -12.04 0.26
C GLU A 135 4.05 -11.84 -0.45
N ASN A 136 4.07 -11.89 -1.78
CA ASN A 136 5.25 -11.61 -2.59
C ASN A 136 5.74 -10.18 -2.36
N ILE A 137 4.83 -9.21 -2.33
CA ILE A 137 5.18 -7.80 -2.10
C ILE A 137 5.65 -7.58 -0.67
N LEU A 138 5.01 -8.21 0.32
CA LEU A 138 5.47 -8.15 1.71
C LEU A 138 6.90 -8.71 1.83
N LYS A 139 7.18 -9.82 1.15
CA LYS A 139 8.50 -10.44 1.15
C LYS A 139 9.54 -9.58 0.44
N GLU A 140 9.20 -9.03 -0.72
CA GLU A 140 10.06 -8.10 -1.47
C GLU A 140 10.44 -6.87 -0.63
N ILE A 141 9.50 -6.31 0.15
CA ILE A 141 9.79 -5.19 1.05
C ILE A 141 10.74 -5.60 2.19
N CYS A 142 10.60 -6.82 2.72
CA CYS A 142 11.50 -7.34 3.76
C CYS A 142 12.89 -7.67 3.23
N ASP A 143 12.98 -8.22 2.02
CA ASP A 143 14.22 -8.70 1.43
C ASP A 143 15.04 -7.56 0.76
N GLU A 144 14.39 -6.50 0.26
CA GLU A 144 15.06 -5.36 -0.38
C GLU A 144 15.43 -4.28 0.66
N PRO A 145 16.74 -4.08 0.98
CA PRO A 145 17.17 -3.18 2.05
C PRO A 145 16.71 -1.74 1.85
N ASP A 146 16.65 -1.32 0.58
CA ASP A 146 16.24 0.01 0.19
C ASP A 146 14.75 0.26 0.48
N ARG A 147 13.86 -0.72 0.27
CA ARG A 147 12.44 -0.61 0.64
C ARG A 147 12.26 -0.70 2.15
N LEU A 148 12.97 -1.64 2.79
CA LEU A 148 12.91 -1.85 4.23
C LEU A 148 13.30 -0.59 5.01
N ARG A 149 14.29 0.17 4.53
CA ARG A 149 14.71 1.44 5.13
C ARG A 149 13.58 2.47 5.25
N TYR A 150 12.66 2.49 4.29
CA TYR A 150 11.51 3.39 4.29
C TYR A 150 10.26 2.76 4.91
N ALA A 151 10.27 1.46 5.22
CA ALA A 151 9.15 0.78 5.85
C ALA A 151 8.98 1.25 7.30
N PRO A 152 7.79 1.71 7.71
CA PRO A 152 7.55 2.07 9.10
C PRO A 152 7.71 0.86 10.04
N ARG A 153 8.33 1.09 11.20
CA ARG A 153 8.69 0.01 12.15
C ARG A 153 7.50 -0.85 12.57
N ASP A 154 6.34 -0.25 12.78
CA ASP A 154 5.12 -1.00 13.12
C ASP A 154 4.71 -1.96 11.99
N LEU A 155 4.86 -1.56 10.73
CA LEU A 155 4.57 -2.43 9.58
C LEU A 155 5.61 -3.54 9.48
N VAL A 156 6.90 -3.22 9.67
CA VAL A 156 7.99 -4.21 9.68
C VAL A 156 7.76 -5.28 10.74
N ALA A 157 7.43 -4.88 11.97
CA ALA A 157 7.13 -5.83 13.05
C ALA A 157 5.97 -6.76 12.71
N LEU A 158 4.91 -6.25 12.06
CA LEU A 158 3.78 -7.06 11.60
C LEU A 158 4.18 -8.05 10.50
N MET A 159 5.02 -7.63 9.54
CA MET A 159 5.51 -8.49 8.46
C MET A 159 6.44 -9.58 8.98
N GLU A 160 7.40 -9.23 9.83
CA GLU A 160 8.30 -10.20 10.47
C GLU A 160 7.52 -11.20 11.33
N SER A 161 6.54 -10.73 12.10
CA SER A 161 5.65 -11.62 12.88
C SER A 161 4.86 -12.57 11.99
N TYR A 162 4.39 -12.08 10.83
CA TYR A 162 3.67 -12.88 9.84
C TYR A 162 4.57 -13.98 9.26
N PHE A 163 5.76 -13.64 8.79
CA PHE A 163 6.69 -14.61 8.22
C PHE A 163 7.25 -15.59 9.26
N PHE A 164 7.44 -15.13 10.51
CA PHE A 164 7.74 -16.03 11.61
C PHE A 164 6.61 -17.03 11.83
N LEU A 165 5.35 -16.58 11.87
CA LEU A 165 4.21 -17.47 12.03
C LEU A 165 4.13 -18.52 10.90
N GLU A 166 4.40 -18.13 9.66
CA GLU A 166 4.51 -19.06 8.52
C GLU A 166 5.59 -20.13 8.72
N SER A 167 6.73 -19.77 9.33
CA SER A 167 7.81 -20.73 9.62
C SER A 167 7.45 -21.78 10.68
N VAL A 168 6.45 -21.50 11.52
CA VAL A 168 5.96 -22.41 12.57
C VAL A 168 4.57 -22.98 12.25
N LYS A 169 4.26 -23.15 10.96
CA LYS A 169 2.99 -23.71 10.51
C LYS A 169 2.70 -25.06 11.17
N GLY A 170 1.50 -25.19 11.74
CA GLY A 170 1.04 -26.39 12.47
C GLY A 170 0.99 -26.24 13.99
N VAL A 171 1.44 -25.12 14.57
CA VAL A 171 1.23 -24.82 16.00
C VAL A 171 -0.26 -24.59 16.32
N PRO A 172 -0.69 -24.86 17.57
CA PRO A 172 -2.04 -24.51 18.01
C PRO A 172 -2.34 -23.02 17.75
N MET A 173 -3.57 -22.73 17.35
CA MET A 173 -4.03 -21.36 17.04
C MET A 173 -3.38 -20.68 15.83
N TYR A 174 -2.54 -21.37 15.04
CA TYR A 174 -1.88 -20.83 13.84
C TYR A 174 -2.86 -20.06 12.92
N GLU A 175 -3.96 -20.70 12.51
CA GLU A 175 -4.94 -20.08 11.60
C GLU A 175 -5.56 -18.80 12.17
N THR A 176 -5.92 -18.83 13.45
CA THR A 176 -6.53 -17.69 14.14
C THR A 176 -5.57 -16.51 14.24
N GLU A 177 -4.32 -16.75 14.62
CA GLU A 177 -3.29 -15.71 14.71
C GLU A 177 -2.87 -15.20 13.34
N LYS A 178 -2.82 -16.07 12.33
CA LYS A 178 -2.56 -15.69 10.94
C LYS A 178 -3.61 -14.70 10.45
N ILE A 179 -4.89 -15.02 10.62
CA ILE A 179 -5.99 -14.11 10.25
C ILE A 179 -5.87 -12.77 10.99
N LYS A 180 -5.55 -12.78 12.29
CA LYS A 180 -5.34 -11.54 13.06
C LYS A 180 -4.21 -10.71 12.47
N LEU A 181 -3.04 -11.30 12.21
CA LEU A 181 -1.89 -10.59 11.65
C LEU A 181 -2.22 -9.99 10.28
N GLN A 182 -2.85 -10.76 9.38
CA GLN A 182 -3.24 -10.27 8.07
C GLN A 182 -4.21 -9.06 8.17
N ARG A 183 -5.17 -9.09 9.12
CA ARG A 183 -6.06 -7.93 9.38
C ARG A 183 -5.28 -6.71 9.86
N HIS A 184 -4.30 -6.88 10.74
CA HIS A 184 -3.48 -5.79 11.24
C HIS A 184 -2.59 -5.19 10.14
N ILE A 185 -1.96 -6.03 9.31
CA ILE A 185 -1.16 -5.59 8.16
C ILE A 185 -2.05 -4.80 7.21
N ARG A 186 -3.20 -5.35 6.81
CA ARG A 186 -4.16 -4.69 5.91
C ARG A 186 -4.56 -3.31 6.44
N ARG A 187 -4.92 -3.22 7.72
CA ARG A 187 -5.28 -1.96 8.38
C ARG A 187 -4.13 -0.97 8.39
N ASN A 188 -2.91 -1.43 8.69
CA ASN A 188 -1.71 -0.59 8.68
C ASN A 188 -1.44 -0.03 7.27
N VAL A 189 -1.52 -0.86 6.24
CA VAL A 189 -1.33 -0.45 4.84
C VAL A 189 -2.34 0.62 4.43
N ILE A 190 -3.63 0.42 4.70
CA ILE A 190 -4.69 1.39 4.35
C ILE A 190 -4.50 2.73 5.07
N ILE A 191 -4.23 2.68 6.38
CA ILE A 191 -4.05 3.88 7.19
C ILE A 191 -2.76 4.60 6.80
N GLY A 192 -1.67 3.86 6.60
CA GLY A 192 -0.37 4.37 6.21
C GLY A 192 -0.41 5.05 4.86
N TYR A 193 -0.99 4.39 3.84
CA TYR A 193 -1.14 4.95 2.50
C TYR A 193 -1.86 6.31 2.53
N LYS A 194 -2.97 6.43 3.27
CA LYS A 194 -3.67 7.71 3.46
C LYS A 194 -2.84 8.74 4.21
N LYS A 195 -2.18 8.33 5.30
CA LYS A 195 -1.33 9.20 6.12
C LYS A 195 -0.24 9.85 5.28
N TYR A 196 0.47 9.08 4.45
CA TYR A 196 1.57 9.61 3.63
C TYR A 196 1.07 10.43 2.43
N ARG A 197 -0.07 10.08 1.81
CA ARG A 197 -0.71 10.96 0.81
C ARG A 197 -1.08 12.33 1.37
N ARG A 198 -1.69 12.38 2.56
CA ARG A 198 -2.05 13.65 3.22
C ARG A 198 -0.82 14.48 3.55
N LYS A 199 0.26 13.85 4.02
CA LYS A 199 1.54 14.53 4.27
C LYS A 199 2.16 15.15 3.01
N LEU A 200 1.88 14.57 1.84
CA LEU A 200 2.30 15.10 0.54
C LEU A 200 1.33 16.13 -0.06
N GLY A 201 0.20 16.42 0.61
CA GLY A 201 -0.85 17.30 0.09
C GLY A 201 -1.68 16.67 -1.03
N LEU A 202 -1.58 15.36 -1.24
CA LEU A 202 -2.38 14.63 -2.23
C LEU A 202 -3.79 14.42 -1.69
N LYS A 203 -4.81 14.60 -2.54
CA LYS A 203 -6.21 14.27 -2.20
C LYS A 203 -6.32 12.76 -1.89
N ASP A 204 -7.27 12.38 -1.04
CA ASP A 204 -7.61 10.96 -0.84
C ASP A 204 -8.07 10.35 -2.18
N VAL A 205 -7.89 9.04 -2.39
CA VAL A 205 -8.17 8.32 -3.67
C VAL A 205 -9.67 8.26 -4.02
N SER A 206 -10.50 9.11 -3.44
CA SER A 206 -11.94 9.14 -3.68
C SER A 206 -12.34 9.73 -5.04
N TYR A 207 -11.39 10.11 -5.90
CA TYR A 207 -11.67 10.89 -7.12
C TYR A 207 -12.65 10.21 -8.10
N ILE A 208 -12.87 8.89 -8.00
CA ILE A 208 -13.88 8.16 -8.79
C ILE A 208 -14.95 7.47 -7.91
N LYS A 209 -14.94 7.63 -6.58
CA LYS A 209 -15.76 6.78 -5.67
C LYS A 209 -15.55 5.25 -5.84
N PHE A 210 -14.61 4.82 -6.67
CA PHE A 210 -14.31 3.41 -6.97
C PHE A 210 -14.03 2.58 -5.71
N CYS A 211 -13.29 3.15 -4.76
CA CYS A 211 -13.00 2.53 -3.48
C CYS A 211 -13.04 3.57 -2.35
N ARG A 212 -13.92 3.36 -1.37
CA ARG A 212 -13.92 4.08 -0.09
C ARG A 212 -13.17 3.26 0.93
N SER A 213 -12.52 3.91 1.89
CA SER A 213 -11.96 3.18 3.02
C SER A 213 -12.19 3.93 4.32
N PHE A 214 -12.54 3.21 5.37
CA PHE A 214 -12.82 3.77 6.69
C PHE A 214 -12.23 2.86 7.76
N MET A 215 -11.48 3.44 8.72
CA MET A 215 -10.89 2.71 9.86
C MET A 215 -10.02 1.47 9.53
N GLY A 216 -9.53 1.30 8.30
CA GLY A 216 -8.77 0.11 7.88
C GLY A 216 -9.56 -0.91 7.07
N TRP A 217 -10.80 -0.58 6.72
CA TRP A 217 -11.66 -1.35 5.81
C TRP A 217 -11.70 -0.66 4.45
N MET A 218 -11.83 -1.43 3.37
CA MET A 218 -12.10 -0.93 2.03
C MET A 218 -13.50 -1.37 1.60
N PHE A 219 -14.18 -0.51 0.87
CA PHE A 219 -15.51 -0.69 0.31
C PHE A 219 -15.46 -0.22 -1.13
N PHE A 220 -16.13 -0.92 -2.04
CA PHE A 220 -16.26 -0.50 -3.43
C PHE A 220 -17.71 -0.09 -3.64
N ASP A 221 -17.92 1.03 -4.33
CA ASP A 221 -19.26 1.43 -4.76
C ASP A 221 -19.73 0.61 -5.98
#